data_AF-A0A537T5J5-F1
#
_entry.id   AF-A0A537T5J5-F1
#
_cell.length_a   1.000
_cell.length_b   1.000
_cell.length_c   1.000
_cell.angle_alpha   90.00
_cell.angle_beta   90.00
_cell.angle_gamma   90.00
#
_symmetry.space_group_name_H-M   'P 1'
#
loop_
_entity.id
_entity.type
_entity.pdbx_description
1 polymer ?
#
loop_
_entity_poly.entity_id
_entity_poly.type
_entity_poly.pdbx_seq_one_letter_code
_entity_poly.pdbx_strand_id
1 'polypeptide(L)'
;MTAIAVASSLSFAQAPSPNGVKTLNPAGAVKTEGTWSLGARAGDFVFVAGMQGVDPATNRLVQDPHARVRQAFLNIKLIAQSEGASLKDCVRLTVYVSDLHRFAPMVDEVQAELWGKPPYPPRTMIEALRLFDDDIVEIDSIFYAPMKR
;
A
#
# COMPACT_ATOMS: atom_id res chain seq x y z
N MET A 1 -53.19 14.80 17.17
CA MET A 1 -51.86 15.08 16.57
C MET A 1 -50.88 14.11 17.20
N THR A 2 -50.63 12.99 16.54
CA THR A 2 -49.76 11.93 17.06
C THR A 2 -48.50 11.93 16.20
N ALA A 3 -47.39 12.43 16.75
CA ALA A 3 -46.11 12.44 16.07
C ALA A 3 -45.46 11.05 16.19
N ILE A 4 -45.31 10.37 15.05
CA ILE A 4 -44.53 9.14 14.94
C ILE A 4 -43.06 9.54 14.77
N ALA A 5 -42.24 9.28 15.76
CA ALA A 5 -40.78 9.40 15.65
C ALA A 5 -40.24 8.17 14.92
N VAL A 6 -39.74 8.38 13.70
CA VAL A 6 -39.00 7.35 12.95
C VAL A 6 -37.55 7.41 13.38
N ALA A 7 -37.11 6.45 14.21
CA ALA A 7 -35.70 6.26 14.50
C ALA A 7 -35.04 5.58 13.29
N SER A 8 -34.23 6.33 12.55
CA SER A 8 -33.38 5.80 11.49
C SER A 8 -32.18 5.09 12.13
N SER A 9 -32.22 3.75 12.15
CA SER A 9 -31.02 2.97 12.43
C SER A 9 -30.07 3.06 11.24
N LEU A 10 -28.99 3.83 11.40
CA LEU A 10 -27.85 3.75 10.50
C LEU A 10 -27.23 2.37 10.67
N SER A 11 -27.46 1.50 9.69
CA SER A 11 -26.77 0.21 9.60
C SER A 11 -25.31 0.48 9.26
N PHE A 12 -24.42 0.39 10.25
CA PHE A 12 -23.00 0.28 9.98
C PHE A 12 -22.78 -1.11 9.38
N ALA A 13 -22.43 -1.17 8.10
CA ALA A 13 -22.02 -2.41 7.47
C ALA A 13 -20.86 -2.98 8.30
N GLN A 14 -21.12 -4.11 8.96
CA GLN A 14 -20.13 -4.80 9.77
C GLN A 14 -18.97 -5.19 8.86
N ALA A 15 -17.75 -4.80 9.21
CA ALA A 15 -16.56 -5.23 8.50
C ALA A 15 -16.57 -6.78 8.42
N PRO A 16 -16.15 -7.40 7.31
CA PRO A 16 -16.28 -8.85 7.11
C PRO A 16 -15.61 -9.69 8.20
N SER A 17 -14.59 -9.14 8.86
CA SER A 17 -13.85 -9.83 9.90
C SER A 17 -14.46 -9.60 11.30
N PRO A 18 -14.76 -10.66 12.07
CA PRO A 18 -15.22 -10.54 13.44
C PRO A 18 -14.15 -9.95 14.38
N ASN A 19 -12.89 -9.90 13.95
CA ASN A 19 -11.76 -9.36 14.71
C ASN A 19 -11.46 -7.89 14.36
N GLY A 20 -12.34 -7.21 13.63
CA GLY A 20 -12.19 -5.79 13.30
C GLY A 20 -11.16 -5.49 12.20
N VAL A 21 -10.80 -6.48 11.37
CA VAL A 21 -9.97 -6.24 10.19
C VAL A 21 -10.80 -5.52 9.12
N LYS A 22 -10.32 -4.38 8.65
CA LYS A 22 -10.91 -3.56 7.59
C LYS A 22 -10.08 -3.72 6.31
N THR A 23 -10.67 -4.22 5.23
CA THR A 23 -10.01 -4.25 3.90
C THR A 23 -10.00 -2.86 3.28
N LEU A 24 -8.95 -2.56 2.51
CA LEU A 24 -8.66 -1.22 1.99
C LEU A 24 -8.59 -1.24 0.46
N ASN A 25 -9.36 -0.36 -0.17
CA ASN A 25 -9.29 -0.01 -1.59
C ASN A 25 -9.58 1.50 -1.74
N PRO A 26 -8.68 2.39 -1.28
CA PRO A 26 -8.95 3.82 -1.24
C PRO A 26 -9.14 4.43 -2.63
N ALA A 27 -9.93 5.50 -2.70
CA ALA A 27 -10.15 6.23 -3.95
C ALA A 27 -8.83 6.79 -4.50
N GLY A 28 -8.67 6.72 -5.84
CA GLY A 28 -7.46 7.17 -6.53
C GLY A 28 -6.29 6.18 -6.50
N ALA A 29 -6.44 5.04 -5.84
CA ALA A 29 -5.48 3.94 -5.89
C ALA A 29 -5.65 3.09 -7.16
N VAL A 30 -4.70 2.18 -7.38
CA VAL A 30 -4.77 1.19 -8.47
C VAL A 30 -6.02 0.31 -8.33
N LYS A 31 -6.57 -0.16 -9.44
CA LYS A 31 -7.78 -0.99 -9.40
C LYS A 31 -7.41 -2.44 -9.17
N THR A 32 -8.04 -3.06 -8.18
CA THR A 32 -7.88 -4.49 -7.90
C THR A 32 -8.75 -5.31 -8.84
N GLU A 33 -8.20 -6.40 -9.38
CA GLU A 33 -8.93 -7.42 -10.12
C GLU A 33 -8.68 -8.80 -9.50
N GLY A 34 -9.74 -9.56 -9.21
CA GLY A 34 -9.64 -10.90 -8.61
C GLY A 34 -9.84 -10.93 -7.09
N THR A 35 -9.11 -11.79 -6.39
CA THR A 35 -9.40 -12.17 -5.00
C THR A 35 -8.45 -11.54 -3.98
N TRP A 36 -8.18 -10.24 -4.10
CA TRP A 36 -7.29 -9.49 -3.21
C TRP A 36 -7.75 -8.03 -3.01
N SER A 37 -7.17 -7.35 -2.02
CA SER A 37 -7.40 -5.93 -1.72
C SER A 37 -6.06 -5.22 -1.60
N LEU A 38 -6.03 -3.90 -1.80
CA LEU A 38 -4.79 -3.11 -1.75
C LEU A 38 -4.13 -3.06 -0.38
N GLY A 39 -4.92 -3.27 0.66
CA GLY A 39 -4.40 -3.40 2.02
C GLY A 39 -5.46 -3.85 3.01
N ALA A 40 -5.05 -3.92 4.27
CA ALA A 40 -5.91 -4.16 5.40
C ALA A 40 -5.44 -3.35 6.60
N ARG A 41 -6.39 -2.84 7.39
CA ARG A 41 -6.13 -2.30 8.72
C ARG A 41 -6.57 -3.30 9.78
N ALA A 42 -5.69 -3.60 10.72
CA ALA A 42 -5.93 -4.48 11.85
C ALA A 42 -5.37 -3.83 13.13
N GLY A 43 -6.26 -3.24 13.93
CA GLY A 43 -5.87 -2.44 15.10
C GLY A 43 -5.01 -1.24 14.71
N ASP A 44 -3.79 -1.18 15.24
CA ASP A 44 -2.83 -0.11 15.00
C ASP A 44 -1.94 -0.35 13.77
N PHE A 45 -2.04 -1.52 13.14
CA PHE A 45 -1.23 -1.86 11.96
C PHE A 45 -2.02 -1.67 10.66
N VAL A 46 -1.31 -1.18 9.66
CA VAL A 46 -1.77 -1.09 8.27
C VAL A 46 -0.85 -1.94 7.41
N PHE A 47 -1.43 -2.94 6.77
CA PHE A 47 -0.76 -3.83 5.85
C PHE A 47 -1.11 -3.38 4.44
N VAL A 48 -0.11 -3.11 3.62
CA VAL A 48 -0.27 -2.78 2.22
C VAL A 48 0.24 -3.96 1.41
N ALA A 49 -0.59 -4.45 0.48
CA ALA A 49 -0.23 -5.58 -0.39
C ALA A 49 1.01 -5.27 -1.24
N GLY A 50 1.56 -6.29 -1.91
CA GLY A 50 2.65 -6.13 -2.87
C GLY A 50 2.29 -5.12 -3.96
N MET A 51 2.93 -3.95 -3.94
CA MET A 51 2.66 -2.88 -4.89
C MET A 51 3.69 -2.87 -6.01
N GLN A 52 3.18 -2.99 -7.24
CA GLN A 52 3.90 -2.77 -8.48
C GLN A 52 3.90 -1.29 -8.88
N GLY A 53 4.72 -0.95 -9.89
CA GLY A 53 4.78 0.39 -10.46
C GLY A 53 3.66 0.70 -11.46
N VAL A 54 2.41 0.45 -11.07
CA VAL A 54 1.22 0.68 -11.87
C VAL A 54 0.73 2.12 -11.72
N ASP A 55 0.45 2.80 -12.82
CA ASP A 55 -0.20 4.10 -12.83
C ASP A 55 -1.71 3.92 -12.51
N PRO A 56 -2.24 4.52 -11.43
CA PRO A 56 -3.64 4.36 -11.04
C PRO A 56 -4.64 4.95 -12.05
N ALA A 57 -4.23 5.89 -12.91
CA ALA A 57 -5.10 6.47 -13.93
C ALA A 57 -5.35 5.49 -15.09
N THR A 58 -4.33 4.72 -15.46
CA THR A 58 -4.36 3.83 -16.63
C THR A 58 -4.45 2.35 -16.27
N ASN A 59 -4.16 1.99 -15.02
CA ASN A 59 -4.02 0.63 -14.52
C ASN A 59 -3.00 -0.20 -15.32
N ARG A 60 -1.91 0.45 -15.76
CA ARG A 60 -0.81 -0.17 -16.51
C ARG A 60 0.54 0.13 -15.85
N LEU A 61 1.52 -0.74 -16.10
CA LEU A 61 2.91 -0.50 -15.69
C LEU A 61 3.47 0.77 -16.34
N VAL A 62 4.06 1.64 -15.51
CA VAL A 62 4.80 2.82 -15.97
C VAL A 62 5.99 2.36 -16.80
N GLN A 63 6.21 2.92 -17.99
CA GLN A 63 7.20 2.37 -18.92
C GLN A 63 8.64 2.57 -18.46
N ASP A 64 8.99 3.78 -18.02
CA ASP A 64 10.35 4.10 -17.55
C ASP A 64 10.67 3.35 -16.24
N PRO A 65 11.79 2.60 -16.15
CA PRO A 65 12.11 1.78 -14.98
C PRO A 65 12.21 2.57 -13.67
N HIS A 66 12.87 3.74 -13.67
CA HIS A 66 13.04 4.53 -12.46
C HIS A 66 11.70 5.12 -12.01
N ALA A 67 10.91 5.66 -12.93
CA ALA A 67 9.56 6.13 -12.67
C ALA A 67 8.63 5.00 -12.21
N ARG A 68 8.84 3.77 -12.70
CA ARG A 68 8.09 2.59 -12.27
C ARG A 68 8.37 2.23 -10.81
N VAL A 69 9.64 2.19 -10.41
CA VAL A 69 10.03 2.00 -9.00
C VAL A 69 9.43 3.11 -8.12
N ARG A 70 9.50 4.36 -8.57
CA ARG A 70 8.85 5.49 -7.89
C ARG A 70 7.35 5.27 -7.74
N GLN A 71 6.68 4.83 -8.80
CA GLN A 71 5.24 4.61 -8.77
C GLN A 71 4.85 3.52 -7.77
N ALA A 72 5.64 2.45 -7.62
CA ALA A 72 5.38 1.41 -6.61
C ALA A 72 5.36 1.98 -5.20
N PHE A 73 6.34 2.82 -4.84
CA PHE A 73 6.36 3.50 -3.55
C PHE A 73 5.25 4.55 -3.39
N LEU A 74 4.86 5.25 -4.46
CA LEU A 74 3.74 6.20 -4.41
C LEU A 74 2.40 5.50 -4.19
N ASN A 75 2.22 4.32 -4.80
CA ASN A 75 1.05 3.47 -4.56
C ASN A 75 0.99 3.04 -3.09
N ILE A 76 2.11 2.58 -2.52
CA ILE A 76 2.22 2.27 -1.09
C ILE A 76 1.85 3.49 -0.23
N LYS A 77 2.46 4.64 -0.53
CA LYS A 77 2.23 5.88 0.21
C LYS A 77 0.75 6.24 0.25
N LEU A 78 0.07 6.18 -0.90
CA LEU A 78 -1.34 6.52 -1.02
C LEU A 78 -2.20 5.60 -0.13
N ILE A 79 -1.97 4.29 -0.18
CA ILE A 79 -2.74 3.31 0.59
C ILE A 79 -2.48 3.47 2.10
N ALA A 80 -1.23 3.67 2.50
CA ALA A 80 -0.89 3.92 3.90
C ALA A 80 -1.55 5.23 4.40
N GLN A 81 -1.50 6.29 3.59
CA GLN A 81 -2.09 7.59 3.93
C GLN A 81 -3.62 7.56 4.04
N SER A 82 -4.31 6.65 3.35
CA SER A 82 -5.77 6.53 3.49
C SER A 82 -6.18 6.09 4.91
N GLU A 83 -5.25 5.48 5.66
CA GLU A 83 -5.46 5.07 7.05
C GLU A 83 -4.67 5.94 8.05
N GLY A 84 -4.23 7.13 7.62
CA GLY A 84 -3.56 8.11 8.46
C GLY A 84 -2.08 7.82 8.72
N ALA A 85 -1.47 6.84 8.05
CA ALA A 85 -0.06 6.54 8.16
C ALA A 85 0.78 7.40 7.19
N SER A 86 1.97 7.80 7.63
CA SER A 86 3.01 8.41 6.80
C SER A 86 4.09 7.38 6.45
N LEU A 87 4.98 7.72 5.51
CA LEU A 87 6.14 6.87 5.21
C LEU A 87 7.06 6.65 6.43
N LYS A 88 7.05 7.55 7.41
CA LYS A 88 7.84 7.43 8.64
C LYS A 88 7.26 6.41 9.62
N ASP A 89 6.02 5.99 9.41
CA ASP A 89 5.34 4.96 10.20
C ASP A 89 5.57 3.54 9.64
N CYS A 90 6.35 3.42 8.55
CA CYS A 90 6.68 2.14 7.97
C CYS A 90 7.62 1.35 8.90
N VAL A 91 7.19 0.14 9.28
CA VAL A 91 7.96 -0.74 10.17
C VAL A 91 8.67 -1.86 9.42
N ARG A 92 8.25 -2.15 8.18
CA ARG A 92 8.87 -3.17 7.32
C ARG A 92 8.58 -2.90 5.84
N LEU A 93 9.61 -3.05 5.02
CA LEU A 93 9.51 -3.14 3.55
C LEU A 93 10.12 -4.43 3.05
N THR A 94 9.38 -5.26 2.30
CA THR A 94 9.94 -6.38 1.54
C THR A 94 9.91 -6.01 0.06
N VAL A 95 11.09 -5.87 -0.54
CA VAL A 95 11.25 -5.49 -1.94
C VAL A 95 11.64 -6.71 -2.75
N TYR A 96 10.86 -7.02 -3.77
CA TYR A 96 11.19 -8.02 -4.78
C TYR A 96 11.58 -7.30 -6.06
N VAL A 97 12.68 -7.71 -6.69
CA VAL A 97 13.12 -7.20 -8.00
C VAL A 97 13.46 -8.35 -8.93
N SER A 98 13.32 -8.16 -10.24
CA SER A 98 13.64 -9.21 -11.22
C SER A 98 15.14 -9.33 -11.55
N ASP A 99 15.93 -8.34 -11.17
CA ASP A 99 17.40 -8.31 -11.26
C ASP A 99 17.94 -7.37 -10.17
N LEU A 100 18.59 -7.95 -9.15
CA LEU A 100 19.12 -7.20 -8.01
C LEU A 100 20.19 -6.19 -8.44
N HIS A 101 21.11 -6.60 -9.30
CA HIS A 101 22.22 -5.74 -9.70
C HIS A 101 21.73 -4.52 -10.48
N ARG A 102 20.70 -4.71 -11.30
CA ARG A 102 20.14 -3.64 -12.14
C ARG A 102 19.22 -2.71 -11.37
N PHE A 103 18.36 -3.24 -10.50
CA PHE A 103 17.26 -2.46 -9.92
C PHE A 103 17.47 -2.03 -8.47
N ALA A 104 18.34 -2.70 -7.70
CA ALA A 104 18.61 -2.27 -6.31
C ALA A 104 19.07 -0.80 -6.20
N PRO A 105 19.97 -0.29 -7.07
CA PRO A 105 20.36 1.13 -7.02
C PRO A 105 19.18 2.08 -7.24
N MET A 106 18.25 1.74 -8.13
CA MET A 106 17.06 2.57 -8.40
C MET A 106 16.10 2.58 -7.20
N VAL A 107 15.92 1.43 -6.53
CA VAL A 107 15.12 1.35 -5.30
C VAL A 107 15.75 2.21 -4.20
N ASP A 108 17.07 2.18 -4.06
CA ASP A 108 17.80 2.97 -3.07
C ASP A 108 17.64 4.48 -3.29
N GLU A 109 17.81 4.93 -4.54
CA GLU A 109 17.64 6.33 -4.93
C GLU A 109 16.20 6.81 -4.67
N VAL A 110 15.20 6.11 -5.20
CA VAL A 110 13.80 6.46 -5.01
C VAL A 110 13.41 6.45 -3.54
N GLN A 111 13.85 5.46 -2.77
CA GLN A 111 13.54 5.40 -1.33
C GLN A 111 14.17 6.59 -0.61
N ALA A 112 15.43 6.94 -0.92
CA ALA A 112 16.10 8.10 -0.33
C ALA A 112 15.39 9.41 -0.70
N GLU A 113 14.91 9.58 -1.93
CA GLU A 113 14.12 10.75 -2.33
C GLU A 113 12.81 10.88 -1.54
N LEU A 114 12.12 9.76 -1.31
CA LEU A 114 10.81 9.76 -0.66
C LEU A 114 10.90 9.84 0.88
N TRP A 115 11.90 9.19 1.48
CA TRP A 115 12.13 9.24 2.93
C TRP A 115 13.01 10.42 3.34
N GLY A 116 13.78 11.01 2.43
CA GLY A 116 14.83 11.98 2.73
C GLY A 116 16.02 11.31 3.43
N LYS A 117 16.33 11.78 4.64
CA LYS A 117 17.46 11.30 5.44
C LYS A 117 17.07 10.15 6.38
N PRO A 118 18.05 9.36 6.86
CA PRO A 118 17.83 8.35 7.90
C PRO A 118 17.11 8.92 9.14
N PRO A 119 16.42 8.08 9.93
CA PRO A 119 16.33 6.61 9.80
C PRO A 119 15.40 6.16 8.66
N TYR A 120 15.81 5.07 8.00
CA TYR A 120 15.00 4.33 7.02
C TYR A 120 14.32 3.14 7.71
N PRO A 121 13.17 2.66 7.20
CA PRO A 121 12.50 1.49 7.76
C PRO A 121 13.35 0.23 7.55
N PRO A 122 13.23 -0.78 8.43
CA PRO A 122 13.78 -2.11 8.18
C PRO A 122 13.34 -2.63 6.80
N ARG A 123 14.31 -3.07 5.99
CA ARG A 123 14.07 -3.53 4.62
C ARG A 123 14.81 -4.84 4.32
N THR A 124 14.15 -5.71 3.57
CA THR A 124 14.75 -6.89 2.94
C THR A 124 14.51 -6.78 1.43
N MET A 125 15.55 -7.05 0.63
CA MET A 125 15.46 -7.05 -0.84
C MET A 125 15.81 -8.43 -1.38
N ILE A 126 15.03 -8.94 -2.32
CA ILE A 126 15.09 -10.31 -2.84
C ILE A 126 15.05 -10.26 -4.36
N GLU A 127 15.92 -11.01 -5.04
CA GLU A 127 15.75 -11.29 -6.46
C GLU A 127 14.68 -12.37 -6.65
N ALA A 128 13.68 -12.07 -7.48
CA ALA A 128 12.63 -13.02 -7.85
C ALA A 128 12.80 -13.40 -9.32
N LEU A 129 12.69 -14.70 -9.63
CA LEU A 129 12.78 -15.18 -11.02
C LEU A 129 11.73 -14.53 -11.93
N ARG A 130 10.55 -14.22 -11.39
CA ARG A 130 9.45 -13.58 -12.11
C ARG A 130 8.50 -12.89 -11.14
N LEU A 131 8.04 -11.70 -11.52
CA LEU A 131 6.97 -10.97 -10.84
C LEU A 131 5.69 -11.00 -11.69
N PHE A 132 4.54 -10.63 -11.10
CA PHE A 132 3.29 -10.51 -11.85
C PHE A 132 3.44 -9.50 -13.00
N ASP A 133 2.69 -9.67 -14.10
CA ASP A 133 2.79 -8.85 -15.32
C ASP A 133 4.21 -8.67 -15.92
N ASP A 134 5.14 -9.57 -15.58
CA ASP A 134 6.55 -9.45 -15.95
C ASP A 134 7.19 -8.13 -15.49
N ASP A 135 6.74 -7.62 -14.34
CA ASP A 135 7.27 -6.37 -13.78
C ASP A 135 8.71 -6.53 -13.25
N ILE A 136 9.35 -5.39 -12.96
CA ILE A 136 10.72 -5.30 -12.47
C ILE A 136 10.82 -5.14 -10.95
N VAL A 137 9.72 -4.72 -10.30
CA VAL A 137 9.70 -4.43 -8.87
C VAL A 137 8.31 -4.66 -8.29
N GLU A 138 8.25 -5.26 -7.11
CA GLU A 138 7.04 -5.36 -6.29
C GLU A 138 7.42 -5.17 -4.82
N ILE A 139 6.65 -4.37 -4.08
CA ILE A 139 7.02 -3.98 -2.71
C ILE A 139 5.85 -4.23 -1.75
N ASP A 140 6.05 -5.15 -0.82
CA ASP A 140 5.16 -5.39 0.32
C ASP A 140 5.56 -4.50 1.50
N SER A 141 4.58 -4.00 2.26
CA SER A 141 4.88 -3.09 3.36
C SER A 141 3.91 -3.13 4.52
N ILE A 142 4.45 -2.87 5.70
CA ILE A 142 3.71 -2.83 6.97
C ILE A 142 3.98 -1.49 7.64
N PHE A 143 2.93 -0.86 8.15
CA PHE A 143 2.97 0.40 8.87
C PHE A 143 2.35 0.24 10.25
N TYR A 144 2.87 0.99 11.21
CA TYR A 144 2.31 1.13 12.55
C TYR A 144 1.78 2.54 12.72
N ALA A 145 0.46 2.71 12.72
CA ALA A 145 -0.19 4.01 12.78
C ALA A 145 -1.38 3.96 13.75
N PRO A 146 -1.15 4.10 15.07
CA PRO A 146 -2.21 4.00 16.07
C PRO A 146 -3.37 4.96 15.82
N MET A 147 -4.59 4.49 16.03
CA MET A 147 -5.75 5.39 15.97
C MET A 147 -5.65 6.38 17.13
N LYS A 148 -5.77 7.68 16.84
CA LYS A 148 -5.93 8.68 17.90
C LYS A 148 -7.23 8.36 18.65
N ARG A 149 -7.10 8.05 19.94
CA ARG A 149 -8.23 7.83 20.85
C ARG A 149 -8.88 9.16 21.23
#